data_AF-A0A9W6WTK4-F1
#
_entry.id   AF-A0A9W6WTK4-F1
#
_cell.length_a   1.000
_cell.length_b   1.000
_cell.length_c   1.000
_cell.angle_alpha   90.00
_cell.angle_beta   90.00
_cell.angle_gamma   90.00
#
_symmetry.space_group_name_H-M   'P 1'
#
loop_
_entity.id
_entity.type
_entity.pdbx_description
1 polymer ?
#
loop_
_entity_poly.entity_id
_entity_poly.type
_entity_poly.pdbx_seq_one_letter_code
_entity_poly.pdbx_strand_id
1 'polypeptide(L)' 'MPKDSELSTSHGEIKMEVTGKVFFIDLDSTNGTRIDDVDLVAHDPYQLTLGKPIKVEVGAGEYEFIFEQKS' A
#
# COMPACT_ATOMS: atom_id res chain seq x y z
N MET A 1 14.61 14.94 -17.95
CA MET A 1 13.50 13.98 -17.90
C MET A 1 12.35 14.67 -17.19
N PRO A 2 11.13 14.73 -17.75
CA PRO A 2 9.99 15.24 -16.99
C PRO A 2 9.73 14.23 -15.86
N LYS A 3 9.67 14.71 -14.61
CA LYS A 3 9.14 13.90 -13.52
C LYS A 3 7.65 13.77 -13.79
N ASP A 4 7.17 12.56 -14.05
CA ASP A 4 5.74 12.28 -13.92
C ASP A 4 5.32 12.72 -12.52
N SER A 5 4.48 13.75 -12.47
CA SER A 5 4.26 14.56 -11.27
C SER A 5 3.26 13.93 -10.30
N GLU A 6 2.80 12.71 -10.55
CA GLU A 6 1.65 12.12 -9.84
C GLU A 6 1.99 10.87 -9.03
N LEU A 7 3.20 10.31 -9.20
CA LEU A 7 3.70 9.17 -8.42
C LEU A 7 5.01 9.57 -7.74
N SER A 8 5.03 9.57 -6.41
CA SER A 8 6.29 9.65 -5.67
C SER A 8 7.22 8.52 -6.14
N THR A 9 8.52 8.81 -6.31
CA THR A 9 9.52 7.77 -6.66
C THR A 9 9.55 6.62 -5.65
N SER A 10 9.04 6.87 -4.44
CA SER A 10 8.78 5.88 -3.40
C SER A 10 7.49 6.28 -2.68
N HIS A 11 6.36 5.66 -3.03
CA HIS A 11 5.02 6.02 -2.51
C HIS A 11 4.69 5.34 -1.18
N GLY A 12 5.06 4.05 -1.07
CA GLY A 12 4.81 3.25 0.12
C GLY A 12 5.75 2.05 0.19
N GLU A 13 5.79 1.42 1.35
CA GLU A 13 6.53 0.19 1.62
C GLU A 13 5.58 -0.95 1.99
N ILE A 14 5.91 -2.16 1.53
CA ILE A 14 5.31 -3.39 2.05
C ILE A 14 6.32 -4.07 2.97
N LYS A 15 5.93 -4.32 4.22
CA LYS A 15 6.74 -5.05 5.20
C LYS A 15 6.07 -6.36 5.56
N MET A 16 6.86 -7.42 5.66
CA MET A 16 6.41 -8.73 6.12
C MET A 16 7.15 -9.10 7.39
N GLU A 17 6.40 -9.46 8.43
CA GLU A 17 6.96 -9.94 9.69
C GLU A 17 7.17 -11.46 9.66
N VAL A 18 8.06 -11.95 10.51
CA VAL A 18 8.33 -13.40 10.69
C VAL A 18 7.09 -14.21 11.09
N THR A 19 6.06 -13.55 11.65
CA THR A 19 4.77 -14.16 11.98
C THR A 19 3.86 -14.34 10.76
N GLY A 20 4.28 -13.92 9.56
CA GLY A 20 3.50 -13.96 8.33
C GLY A 20 2.53 -12.79 8.14
N LYS A 21 2.58 -11.78 9.02
CA LYS A 21 1.77 -10.56 8.85
C LYS A 21 2.39 -9.67 7.78
N VAL A 22 1.54 -9.08 6.95
CA VAL A 22 1.95 -8.12 5.92
C VAL A 22 1.37 -6.76 6.26
N PHE A 23 2.19 -5.72 6.12
CA PHE A 23 1.83 -4.34 6.39
C PHE A 23 2.12 -3.49 5.16
N PHE A 24 1.25 -2.52 4.90
CA PHE A 24 1.52 -1.40 4.00
C PHE A 24 1.81 -0.15 4.83
N ILE A 25 2.83 0.60 4.46
CA ILE A 25 3.20 1.86 5.09
C ILE A 25 3.26 2.92 4.01
N ASP A 26 2.40 3.93 4.09
CA ASP A 26 2.52 5.11 3.23
C ASP A 26 3.76 5.93 3.63
N LEU A 27 4.56 6.34 2.65
CA LEU A 27 5.81 7.09 2.87
C LEU A 27 5.63 8.60 2.70
N ASP A 28 4.54 9.14 3.24
CA ASP A 28 4.16 10.55 3.08
C ASP A 28 4.02 10.90 1.59
N SER A 29 3.21 10.09 0.90
CA SER A 29 3.00 10.25 -0.52
C SER A 29 2.17 11.49 -0.85
N THR A 30 2.47 12.14 -1.98
CA THR A 30 1.84 13.41 -2.37
C THR A 30 0.31 13.35 -2.39
N ASN A 31 -0.25 12.21 -2.79
CA ASN A 31 -1.67 12.01 -2.97
C ASN A 31 -2.28 11.02 -1.95
N GLY A 32 -1.47 10.57 -0.98
CA GLY A 32 -1.88 9.57 0.01
C GLY A 32 -2.06 8.16 -0.56
N THR A 33 -2.44 7.26 0.34
CA THR A 33 -2.82 5.88 0.03
C THR A 33 -4.15 5.57 0.69
N ARG A 34 -5.05 4.88 -0.03
CA ARG A 34 -6.32 4.37 0.49
C ARG A 34 -6.41 2.86 0.29
N ILE A 35 -6.79 2.12 1.33
CA ILE A 35 -6.94 0.66 1.29
C ILE A 35 -8.34 0.27 1.79
N ASP A 36 -9.11 -0.45 0.98
CA ASP A 36 -10.50 -0.83 1.26
C ASP A 36 -11.35 0.35 1.78
N ASP A 37 -11.27 1.48 1.09
CA ASP A 37 -11.93 2.75 1.43
C ASP A 37 -11.47 3.41 2.74
N VAL A 38 -10.37 2.94 3.34
CA VAL A 38 -9.72 3.54 4.51
C VAL A 38 -8.50 4.35 4.08
N ASP A 39 -8.52 5.66 4.32
CA ASP A 39 -7.36 6.52 4.13
C ASP A 39 -6.28 6.19 5.18
N LEU A 40 -5.05 5.94 4.70
CA LEU A 40 -3.94 5.62 5.59
C LEU A 40 -3.31 6.90 6.17
N VAL A 41 -2.85 6.79 7.41
CA VAL A 41 -1.99 7.81 8.02
C VAL A 41 -0.55 7.54 7.58
N ALA A 42 0.12 8.57 7.06
CA ALA A 42 1.53 8.46 6.67
C ALA A 42 2.40 7.92 7.80
N HIS A 43 3.30 7.00 7.47
CA HIS A 43 4.21 6.30 8.38
C HIS A 43 3.55 5.41 9.46
N ASP A 44 2.22 5.25 9.46
CA ASP A 44 1.53 4.30 10.33
C ASP A 44 1.32 2.95 9.60
N PRO A 45 1.84 1.82 10.11
CA PRO A 45 1.67 0.52 9.46
C PRO A 45 0.22 0.06 9.45
N TYR A 46 -0.34 -0.11 8.25
CA TYR A 46 -1.64 -0.71 8.03
C TYR A 46 -1.51 -2.21 7.75
N GLN A 47 -2.12 -3.06 8.58
CA GLN A 47 -2.07 -4.50 8.39
C GLN A 47 -2.96 -4.93 7.21
N LEU A 48 -2.37 -5.59 6.22
CA LEU A 48 -3.09 -6.13 5.06
C LEU A 48 -3.76 -7.47 5.40
N THR A 49 -4.94 -7.68 4.82
CA THR A 49 -5.64 -8.96 4.93
C THR A 49 -5.15 -9.92 3.85
N LEU A 50 -4.71 -11.12 4.24
CA LEU A 50 -4.25 -12.14 3.30
C LEU A 50 -5.40 -12.97 2.73
N GLY A 51 -5.21 -13.52 1.54
CA GLY A 51 -6.11 -14.48 0.89
C GLY A 51 -7.40 -13.89 0.33
N LYS A 52 -7.57 -12.57 0.36
CA LYS A 52 -8.67 -11.86 -0.30
C LYS A 52 -8.13 -10.70 -1.13
N PRO A 53 -8.81 -10.33 -2.22
CA PRO A 53 -8.52 -9.09 -2.91
C PRO A 53 -8.72 -7.89 -1.98
N ILE A 54 -7.77 -6.98 -2.03
CA ILE A 54 -7.74 -5.71 -1.28
C ILE A 54 -7.70 -4.60 -2.32
N LYS A 55 -8.64 -3.65 -2.24
CA LYS A 55 -8.61 -2.46 -3.10
C LYS A 55 -7.54 -1.52 -2.58
N VAL A 56 -6.61 -1.13 -3.44
CA VAL A 56 -5.48 -0.26 -3.07
C VAL A 56 -5.42 0.90 -4.04
N GLU A 57 -5.53 2.10 -3.52
CA GLU A 57 -5.42 3.34 -4.29
C GLU A 57 -4.15 4.06 -3.87
N VAL A 58 -3.27 4.28 -4.83
CA VAL A 58 -1.93 4.85 -4.64
C VAL A 58 -1.87 6.06 -5.55
N GLY A 59 -2.06 7.24 -4.97
CA GLY A 59 -2.29 8.46 -5.70
C GLY A 59 -3.50 8.39 -6.63
N ALA A 60 -3.30 8.60 -7.93
CA ALA A 60 -4.38 8.52 -8.92
C ALA A 60 -4.60 7.09 -9.48
N GLY A 61 -3.76 6.13 -9.08
CA GLY A 61 -3.86 4.75 -9.55
C GLY A 61 -4.75 3.91 -8.65
N GLU A 62 -5.68 3.18 -9.26
CA GLU A 62 -6.48 2.15 -8.60
C GLU A 62 -5.92 0.76 -8.92
N TYR A 63 -5.70 -0.04 -7.87
CA TYR A 63 -5.11 -1.36 -7.94
C TYR A 63 -5.89 -2.35 -7.08
N GLU A 64 -5.67 -3.65 -7.34
CA GLU A 64 -6.15 -4.73 -6.50
C GLU A 64 -4.97 -5.62 -6.13
N PHE A 65 -4.73 -5.81 -4.83
CA PHE A 65 -3.67 -6.68 -4.32
C PHE A 65 -4.28 -7.97 -3.75
N ILE A 66 -3.65 -9.11 -4.03
CA ILE A 66 -3.95 -10.39 -3.38
C ILE A 66 -2.65 -10.96 -2.87
N PHE A 67 -2.56 -11.14 -1.54
CA PHE A 67 -1.41 -11.79 -0.91
C PHE A 67 -1.79 -13.20 -0.48
N GLU A 68 -1.13 -14.20 -1.06
CA GLU A 68 -1.31 -15.60 -0.70
C GLU A 68 -0.08 -16.12 0.03
N GLN A 69 -0.28 -16.73 1.20
CA GLN A 69 0.77 -17.47 1.90
C GLN A 69 0.74 -18.93 1.41
N LYS A 70 1.76 -19.33 0.66
CA LYS A 70 1.93 -20.73 0.25
C LYS A 70 2.58 -21.52 1.38
N SER A 71 2.08 -22.74 1.60
CA SER A 71 2.64 -23.72 2.53
C SER A 71 3.80 -24.49 1.91
#